data_AF-A0A085FAT5-F1
#
_entry.id   AF-A0A085FAT5-F1
#
_cell.length_a   1.000
_cell.length_b   1.000
_cell.length_c   1.000
_cell.angle_alpha   90.00
_cell.angle_beta   90.00
_cell.angle_gamma   90.00
#
_symmetry.space_group_name_H-M   'P 1'
#
loop_
_entity.id
_entity.type
_entity.pdbx_description
1 polymer ?
#
loop_
_entity_poly.entity_id
_entity_poly.type
_entity_poly.pdbx_seq_one_letter_code
_entity_poly.pdbx_strand_id
1 'polypeptide(L)'
;MTEKTAESEVNWDELRPQLIKMGLELGPLIIFFIANARADIFVATAWFMGAMVVSLVLTWAILKKIAIMPLVTGAVVLVFGGLTLWLQDDTFIKMKPTITNSLFGAVLLGGLLFGHSLLKYVFGDVYKLRPEGWSKLTLNWGIFFFVLAILNEVVWRGSNAYFPNDPKAATDLWVAFKVWATMPLTVIFSISQVSLLSKYAPADEPKHVPPIVVES
;
A
#
# COMPACT_ATOMS: atom_id res chain seq x y z
N MET A 1 36.61 -10.94 -46.76
CA MET A 1 36.82 -11.49 -45.41
C MET A 1 35.63 -11.06 -44.57
N THR A 2 34.86 -12.02 -44.07
CA THR A 2 33.60 -11.84 -43.35
C THR A 2 33.85 -11.29 -41.94
N GLU A 3 33.36 -10.08 -41.65
CA GLU A 3 33.20 -9.58 -40.29
C GLU A 3 32.18 -10.47 -39.57
N LYS A 4 32.68 -11.28 -38.64
CA LYS A 4 31.88 -12.08 -37.72
C LYS A 4 31.41 -11.11 -36.64
N THR A 5 30.15 -10.69 -36.73
CA THR A 5 29.42 -9.98 -35.68
C THR A 5 29.71 -10.63 -34.34
N ALA A 6 30.32 -9.87 -33.43
CA ALA A 6 30.50 -10.27 -32.04
C ALA A 6 29.11 -10.39 -31.41
N GLU A 7 28.55 -11.59 -31.40
CA GLU A 7 27.38 -11.94 -30.61
C GLU A 7 27.75 -11.69 -29.14
N SER A 8 27.04 -10.76 -28.50
CA SER A 8 27.16 -10.52 -27.06
C SER A 8 26.81 -11.82 -26.34
N GLU A 9 27.81 -12.59 -25.94
CA GLU A 9 27.62 -13.83 -25.18
C GLU A 9 26.82 -13.51 -23.91
N VAL A 10 25.58 -13.99 -23.87
CA VAL A 10 24.67 -13.80 -22.76
C VAL A 10 25.29 -14.42 -21.51
N ASN A 11 25.61 -13.59 -20.51
CA ASN A 11 26.26 -14.03 -19.28
C ASN A 11 25.24 -14.73 -18.35
N TRP A 12 25.06 -16.04 -18.54
CA TRP A 12 24.05 -16.84 -17.85
C TRP A 12 24.19 -16.88 -16.33
N ASP A 13 25.40 -16.68 -15.80
CA ASP A 13 25.66 -16.71 -14.35
C ASP A 13 25.15 -15.44 -13.63
N GLU A 14 25.09 -14.30 -14.33
CA GLU A 14 24.45 -13.08 -13.82
C GLU A 14 22.92 -13.12 -13.98
N LEU A 15 22.40 -13.80 -15.02
CA LEU A 15 20.97 -13.91 -15.27
C LEU A 15 20.26 -14.85 -14.30
N ARG A 16 20.87 -15.97 -13.90
CA ARG A 16 20.25 -16.94 -12.97
C ARG A 16 19.68 -16.29 -11.70
N PRO A 17 20.43 -15.48 -10.92
CA PRO A 17 19.88 -14.86 -9.71
C PRO A 17 18.79 -13.83 -10.00
N GLN A 18 18.87 -13.09 -11.13
CA GLN A 18 17.80 -12.18 -11.55
C GLN A 18 16.52 -12.93 -11.93
N LEU A 19 16.63 -14.02 -12.69
CA LEU A 19 15.50 -14.87 -13.08
C LEU A 19 14.84 -15.54 -11.87
N ILE A 20 15.64 -16.01 -10.91
CA ILE A 20 15.11 -16.56 -9.64
C ILE A 20 14.35 -15.48 -8.88
N LYS A 21 14.91 -14.27 -8.78
CA LYS A 21 14.24 -13.15 -8.12
C LYS A 21 12.92 -12.79 -8.81
N MET A 22 12.92 -12.64 -10.13
CA MET A 22 11.71 -12.37 -10.90
C MET A 22 10.68 -13.49 -10.76
N GLY A 23 11.11 -14.75 -10.79
CA GLY A 23 10.23 -15.91 -10.58
C GLY A 23 9.59 -15.94 -9.19
N LEU A 24 10.33 -15.55 -8.15
CA LEU A 24 9.80 -15.42 -6.79
C LEU A 24 8.83 -14.24 -6.68
N GLU A 25 9.12 -13.10 -7.32
CA GLU A 25 8.24 -11.92 -7.29
C GLU A 25 6.95 -12.12 -8.12
N LEU A 26 7.02 -12.83 -9.25
CA LEU A 26 5.87 -13.12 -10.13
C LEU A 26 5.11 -14.40 -9.75
N GLY A 27 5.74 -15.33 -9.02
CA GLY A 27 5.16 -16.61 -8.65
C GLY A 27 3.79 -16.51 -7.96
N PRO A 28 3.64 -15.66 -6.92
CA PRO A 28 2.35 -15.43 -6.29
C PRO A 28 1.29 -14.93 -7.28
N LEU A 29 1.66 -14.00 -8.15
CA LEU A 29 0.74 -13.42 -9.14
C LEU A 29 0.24 -14.49 -10.12
N ILE A 30 1.12 -15.38 -10.59
CA ILE A 30 0.73 -16.49 -11.47
C ILE A 30 -0.24 -17.44 -10.76
N ILE A 31 0.04 -17.78 -9.49
CA ILE A 31 -0.84 -18.63 -8.68
C ILE A 31 -2.21 -17.98 -8.49
N PHE A 32 -2.26 -16.66 -8.27
CA PHE A 32 -3.51 -15.90 -8.19
C PHE A 32 -4.33 -16.02 -9.47
N PHE A 33 -3.73 -15.76 -10.64
CA PHE A 33 -4.46 -15.82 -11.91
C PHE A 33 -4.99 -17.22 -12.22
N ILE A 34 -4.20 -18.26 -11.93
CA ILE A 34 -4.62 -19.65 -12.13
C ILE A 34 -5.77 -20.01 -11.18
N ALA A 35 -5.67 -19.62 -9.91
CA ALA A 35 -6.70 -19.89 -8.92
C ALA A 35 -8.00 -19.10 -9.22
N ASN A 36 -7.90 -17.83 -9.61
CA ASN A 36 -9.05 -16.99 -9.96
C ASN A 36 -9.77 -17.46 -11.24
N ALA A 37 -9.05 -18.08 -12.17
CA ALA A 37 -9.65 -18.64 -13.38
C ALA A 37 -10.42 -19.95 -13.12
N ARG A 38 -10.16 -20.64 -12.00
CA ARG A 38 -10.73 -21.97 -11.69
C ARG A 38 -11.62 -21.99 -10.46
N ALA A 39 -11.52 -20.99 -9.59
CA ALA A 39 -12.21 -20.90 -8.31
C ALA A 39 -12.71 -19.47 -8.06
N ASP A 40 -13.47 -19.31 -6.98
CA ASP A 40 -13.94 -18.01 -6.53
C ASP A 40 -12.76 -17.08 -6.15
N ILE A 41 -12.96 -15.77 -6.27
CA ILE A 41 -11.96 -14.73 -6.03
C ILE A 41 -11.41 -14.78 -4.60
N PHE A 42 -12.22 -15.28 -3.65
CA PHE A 42 -11.80 -15.51 -2.27
C PHE A 42 -10.79 -16.64 -2.17
N VAL A 43 -11.05 -17.77 -2.84
CA VAL A 43 -10.11 -18.90 -2.88
C VAL A 43 -8.80 -18.46 -3.56
N ALA A 44 -8.90 -17.70 -4.65
CA ALA A 44 -7.73 -17.14 -5.32
C ALA A 44 -6.90 -16.22 -4.43
N THR A 45 -7.56 -15.37 -3.63
CA THR A 45 -6.90 -14.47 -2.67
C THR A 45 -6.20 -15.26 -1.57
N ALA A 46 -6.80 -16.34 -1.07
CA ALA A 46 -6.18 -17.23 -0.08
C ALA A 46 -4.89 -17.89 -0.61
N TRP A 47 -4.96 -18.44 -1.82
CA TRP A 47 -3.80 -19.06 -2.48
C TRP A 47 -2.71 -18.06 -2.80
N PHE A 48 -3.07 -16.85 -3.25
CA PHE A 48 -2.14 -15.76 -3.48
C PHE A 48 -1.37 -15.39 -2.21
N MET A 49 -2.08 -15.19 -1.10
CA MET A 49 -1.46 -14.87 0.19
C MET A 49 -0.50 -15.97 0.65
N GLY A 50 -0.92 -17.24 0.58
CA GLY A 50 -0.07 -18.37 0.91
C GLY A 50 1.18 -18.43 0.03
N ALA A 51 1.01 -18.30 -1.29
CA ALA A 51 2.11 -18.28 -2.25
C ALA A 51 3.09 -17.13 -2.00
N MET A 52 2.59 -15.97 -1.59
CA MET A 52 3.40 -14.79 -1.35
C MET A 52 4.20 -14.89 -0.05
N VAL A 53 3.64 -15.51 1.01
CA VAL A 53 4.40 -15.90 2.21
C VAL A 53 5.51 -16.88 1.85
N VAL A 54 5.18 -17.93 1.09
CA VAL A 54 6.16 -18.94 0.67
C VAL A 54 7.26 -18.29 -0.17
N SER A 55 6.91 -17.40 -1.09
CA SER A 55 7.87 -16.65 -1.89
C SER A 55 8.81 -15.79 -1.03
N LEU A 56 8.28 -15.07 -0.03
CA LEU A 56 9.11 -14.29 0.89
C LEU A 56 10.06 -15.17 1.71
N VAL A 57 9.59 -16.32 2.21
CA VAL A 57 10.40 -17.27 2.97
C VAL A 57 11.49 -17.90 2.10
N LEU A 58 11.17 -18.30 0.87
CA LEU A 58 12.14 -18.83 -0.09
C LEU A 58 13.16 -17.77 -0.52
N THR A 59 12.72 -16.54 -0.76
CA THR A 59 13.60 -15.40 -1.04
C THR A 59 14.58 -15.19 0.09
N TRP A 60 14.11 -15.23 1.34
CA TRP A 60 14.99 -15.12 2.50
C TRP A 60 15.97 -16.28 2.62
N ALA A 61 15.52 -17.53 2.41
CA ALA A 61 16.36 -18.73 2.51
C ALA A 61 17.45 -18.79 1.42
N ILE A 62 17.11 -18.42 0.18
CA ILE A 62 18.00 -18.53 -0.99
C ILE A 62 18.93 -17.31 -1.10
N LEU A 63 18.38 -16.10 -1.02
CA LEU A 63 19.13 -14.86 -1.27
C LEU A 63 19.78 -14.29 0.00
N LYS A 64 19.43 -14.82 1.19
CA LYS A 64 19.88 -14.36 2.52
C LYS A 64 19.78 -12.84 2.76
N LYS A 65 19.02 -12.14 1.92
CA LYS A 65 18.78 -10.71 1.97
C LYS A 65 17.29 -10.48 2.09
N ILE A 66 16.90 -9.72 3.11
CA ILE A 66 15.51 -9.28 3.26
C ILE A 66 15.34 -8.07 2.35
N ALA A 67 14.65 -8.27 1.23
CA ALA A 67 14.17 -7.16 0.43
C ALA A 67 13.03 -6.49 1.21
N ILE A 68 13.32 -5.34 1.83
CA ILE A 68 12.38 -4.61 2.71
C ILE A 68 11.09 -4.27 1.96
N MET A 69 11.20 -3.92 0.67
CA MET A 69 10.08 -3.60 -0.21
C MET A 69 9.07 -4.77 -0.32
N PRO A 70 9.44 -5.97 -0.82
CA PRO A 70 8.56 -7.15 -0.81
C PRO A 70 8.01 -7.52 0.56
N LEU A 71 8.80 -7.38 1.63
CA LEU A 71 8.36 -7.72 2.98
C LEU A 71 7.22 -6.79 3.43
N VAL A 72 7.36 -5.47 3.23
CA VAL A 72 6.34 -4.48 3.60
C VAL A 72 5.08 -4.70 2.77
N THR A 73 5.21 -4.82 1.45
CA THR A 73 4.08 -5.10 0.56
C THR A 73 3.39 -6.40 0.93
N GLY A 74 4.17 -7.43 1.29
CA GLY A 74 3.63 -8.72 1.69
C GLY A 74 2.89 -8.69 3.00
N ALA A 75 3.42 -7.99 4.00
CA ALA A 75 2.72 -7.75 5.26
C ALA A 75 1.38 -7.04 5.02
N VAL A 76 1.36 -6.00 4.19
CA VAL A 76 0.12 -5.29 3.81
C VAL A 76 -0.86 -6.27 3.16
N VAL A 77 -0.46 -6.97 2.10
CA VAL A 77 -1.35 -7.91 1.41
C VAL A 77 -1.88 -9.01 2.33
N LEU A 78 -1.08 -9.54 3.26
CA LEU A 78 -1.56 -10.55 4.21
C LEU A 78 -2.60 -10.00 5.18
N VAL A 79 -2.37 -8.79 5.67
CA VAL A 79 -3.29 -8.10 6.57
C VAL A 79 -4.60 -7.77 5.84
N PHE A 80 -4.54 -7.23 4.61
CA PHE A 80 -5.70 -6.85 3.80
C PHE A 80 -6.45 -8.03 3.19
N GLY A 81 -5.72 -8.97 2.62
CA GLY A 81 -6.29 -10.19 2.05
C GLY A 81 -6.86 -11.10 3.13
N GLY A 82 -6.20 -11.21 4.29
CA GLY A 82 -6.71 -11.96 5.44
C GLY A 82 -8.03 -11.37 5.94
N LEU A 83 -8.11 -10.04 6.01
CA LEU A 83 -9.35 -9.34 6.33
C LEU A 83 -10.45 -9.58 5.29
N THR A 84 -10.10 -9.60 3.99
CA THR A 84 -11.05 -9.87 2.90
C THR A 84 -11.63 -11.29 2.99
N LEU A 85 -10.84 -12.28 3.40
CA LEU A 85 -11.32 -13.64 3.65
C LEU A 85 -12.13 -13.75 4.94
N TRP A 86 -11.77 -13.00 5.98
CA TRP A 86 -12.43 -13.09 7.28
C TRP A 86 -13.81 -12.41 7.29
N LEU A 87 -14.01 -11.35 6.51
CA LEU A 87 -15.25 -10.54 6.49
C LEU A 87 -16.28 -11.00 5.43
N GLN A 88 -16.37 -12.30 5.16
CA GLN A 88 -17.26 -12.90 4.15
C GLN A 88 -18.77 -12.76 4.44
N ASP A 89 -19.20 -12.01 5.46
CA ASP A 89 -20.59 -11.98 5.94
C ASP A 89 -21.26 -10.58 5.84
N ASP A 90 -22.59 -10.52 5.63
CA ASP A 90 -23.34 -9.30 5.30
C ASP A 90 -23.51 -8.33 6.49
N THR A 91 -23.48 -8.84 7.72
CA THR A 91 -23.51 -8.02 8.95
C THR A 91 -22.25 -7.16 9.11
N PHE A 92 -21.18 -7.48 8.38
CA PHE A 92 -19.89 -6.77 8.38
C PHE A 92 -19.79 -5.57 7.44
N ILE A 93 -20.81 -5.27 6.62
CA ILE A 93 -20.74 -4.14 5.66
C ILE A 93 -20.45 -2.80 6.35
N LYS A 94 -20.95 -2.59 7.58
CA LYS A 94 -20.77 -1.35 8.36
C LYS A 94 -19.47 -1.30 9.17
N MET A 95 -18.96 -2.46 9.61
CA MET A 95 -17.70 -2.61 10.36
C MET A 95 -16.47 -2.65 9.46
N LYS A 96 -16.63 -3.04 8.18
CA LYS A 96 -15.57 -3.09 7.16
C LYS A 96 -14.69 -1.83 7.16
N PRO A 97 -15.26 -0.60 7.12
CA PRO A 97 -14.46 0.62 7.12
C PRO A 97 -13.76 0.89 8.46
N THR A 98 -14.41 0.65 9.61
CA THR A 98 -13.78 0.85 10.92
C THR A 98 -12.55 -0.04 11.07
N ILE A 99 -12.71 -1.34 10.81
CA ILE A 99 -11.61 -2.31 11.01
C ILE A 99 -10.48 -1.97 10.06
N THR A 100 -10.79 -1.72 8.79
CA THR A 100 -9.79 -1.37 7.78
C THR A 100 -9.03 -0.09 8.12
N ASN A 101 -9.74 0.99 8.46
CA ASN A 101 -9.11 2.26 8.78
C ASN A 101 -8.31 2.18 10.09
N SER A 102 -8.82 1.50 11.12
CA SER A 102 -8.09 1.30 12.38
C SER A 102 -6.81 0.50 12.15
N LEU A 103 -6.86 -0.51 11.29
CA LEU A 103 -5.73 -1.36 10.94
C LEU A 103 -4.68 -0.60 10.11
N PHE A 104 -5.10 0.18 9.10
CA PHE A 104 -4.21 1.09 8.38
C PHE A 104 -3.56 2.09 9.34
N GLY A 105 -4.35 2.73 10.21
CA GLY A 105 -3.85 3.64 11.22
C GLY A 105 -2.83 2.97 12.15
N ALA A 106 -3.15 1.79 12.68
CA ALA A 106 -2.28 1.03 13.58
C ALA A 106 -1.00 0.57 12.90
N VAL A 107 -1.05 0.14 11.64
CA VAL A 107 0.12 -0.27 10.86
C VAL A 107 1.01 0.94 10.57
N LEU A 108 0.44 2.08 10.16
CA LEU A 108 1.19 3.30 9.89
C LEU A 108 1.85 3.88 11.15
N LEU A 109 1.09 3.99 12.25
CA LEU A 109 1.62 4.47 13.52
C LEU A 109 2.58 3.47 14.14
N GLY A 110 2.30 2.17 14.03
CA GLY A 110 3.18 1.09 14.46
C GLY A 110 4.52 1.12 13.72
N GLY A 111 4.50 1.22 12.39
CA GLY A 111 5.71 1.39 11.58
C GLY A 111 6.51 2.64 12.00
N LEU A 112 5.82 3.74 12.29
CA LEU A 112 6.44 4.96 12.78
C LEU A 112 7.12 4.77 14.16
N LEU A 113 6.53 3.96 15.06
CA LEU A 113 7.15 3.61 16.35
C LEU A 113 8.44 2.81 16.17
N PHE A 114 8.54 1.99 15.12
CA PHE A 114 9.79 1.31 14.73
C PHE A 114 10.78 2.23 14.00
N GLY A 115 10.50 3.53 13.88
CA GLY A 115 11.35 4.51 13.20
C GLY A 115 11.28 4.44 11.67
N HIS A 116 10.37 3.63 11.12
CA HIS A 116 10.25 3.37 9.70
C HIS A 116 8.93 3.95 9.15
N SER A 117 9.03 5.00 8.33
CA SER A 117 7.86 5.52 7.62
C SER A 117 7.42 4.54 6.53
N LEU A 118 6.31 3.85 6.75
CA LEU A 118 5.71 2.97 5.73
C LEU A 118 5.32 3.74 4.46
N LEU A 119 4.88 5.00 4.60
CA LEU A 119 4.61 5.87 3.45
C LEU A 119 5.86 6.12 2.62
N LYS A 120 7.06 6.21 3.22
CA LYS A 120 8.32 6.34 2.48
C LYS A 120 8.58 5.14 1.58
N TYR A 121 8.20 3.94 2.00
CA TYR A 121 8.39 2.73 1.19
C TYR A 121 7.38 2.65 0.04
N VAL A 122 6.14 3.08 0.26
CA VAL A 122 5.09 3.02 -0.77
C VAL A 122 5.19 4.16 -1.78
N PHE A 123 5.49 5.37 -1.31
CA PHE A 123 5.48 6.59 -2.13
C PHE A 123 6.86 7.18 -2.39
N GLY A 124 7.94 6.60 -1.88
CA GLY A 124 9.30 7.13 -2.00
C GLY A 124 9.81 7.26 -3.44
N ASP A 125 9.27 6.44 -4.35
CA ASP A 125 9.60 6.50 -5.77
C ASP A 125 8.85 7.62 -6.50
N VAL A 126 7.68 8.02 -5.98
CA VAL A 126 6.83 9.07 -6.58
C VAL A 126 7.18 10.45 -6.02
N TYR A 127 7.43 10.53 -4.71
CA TYR A 127 7.76 11.78 -4.02
C TYR A 127 9.14 11.69 -3.39
N LYS A 128 10.00 12.67 -3.69
CA LYS A 128 11.22 12.89 -2.91
C LYS A 128 10.86 13.82 -1.76
N LEU A 129 11.06 13.37 -0.52
CA LEU A 129 10.83 14.16 0.70
C LEU A 129 11.98 13.94 1.68
N ARG A 130 12.28 14.97 2.47
CA ARG A 130 13.24 14.86 3.59
C ARG A 130 12.78 13.80 4.60
N PRO A 131 13.70 13.12 5.31
CA PRO A 131 13.37 12.07 6.28
C PRO A 131 12.34 12.49 7.34
N GLU A 132 12.43 13.72 7.84
CA GLU A 132 11.48 14.28 8.81
C GLU A 132 10.06 14.46 8.24
N GLY A 133 9.96 14.77 6.95
CA GLY A 133 8.68 14.92 6.26
C GLY A 133 7.93 13.60 6.18
N TRP A 134 8.63 12.49 5.96
CA TRP A 134 8.06 11.15 5.92
C TRP A 134 7.43 10.72 7.25
N SER A 135 8.12 10.99 8.36
CA SER A 135 7.61 10.69 9.70
C SER A 135 6.34 11.48 10.01
N LYS A 136 6.33 12.79 9.70
CA LYS A 136 5.15 13.65 9.92
C LYS A 136 3.99 13.29 8.99
N LEU A 137 4.27 12.96 7.73
CA LEU A 137 3.27 12.53 6.77
C LEU A 137 2.63 11.21 7.25
N THR A 138 3.44 10.24 7.67
CA THR A 138 2.96 8.96 8.21
C THR A 138 2.10 9.16 9.45
N LEU A 139 2.51 10.06 10.36
CA LEU A 139 1.74 10.41 11.55
C LEU A 139 0.38 11.02 11.18
N ASN A 140 0.36 12.00 10.30
CA ASN A 140 -0.87 12.66 9.85
C ASN A 140 -1.83 11.67 9.19
N TRP A 141 -1.33 10.80 8.32
CA TRP A 141 -2.12 9.75 7.69
C TRP A 141 -2.62 8.72 8.71
N GLY A 142 -1.77 8.27 9.63
CA GLY A 142 -2.17 7.35 10.70
C GLY A 142 -3.30 7.94 11.57
N ILE A 143 -3.17 9.19 12.01
CA ILE A 143 -4.20 9.90 12.77
C ILE A 143 -5.47 10.05 11.93
N PHE A 144 -5.37 10.44 10.66
CA PHE A 144 -6.52 10.59 9.77
C PHE A 144 -7.31 9.29 9.61
N PHE A 145 -6.63 8.15 9.45
CA PHE A 145 -7.28 6.85 9.43
C PHE A 145 -8.00 6.53 10.74
N PHE A 146 -7.41 6.84 11.90
CA PHE A 146 -8.12 6.70 13.18
C PHE A 146 -9.32 7.62 13.30
N VAL A 147 -9.22 8.87 12.84
CA VAL A 147 -10.35 9.81 12.79
C VAL A 147 -11.48 9.23 11.92
N LEU A 148 -11.17 8.68 10.75
CA LEU A 148 -12.16 8.02 9.89
C LEU A 148 -12.78 6.79 10.56
N ALA A 149 -12.01 6.00 11.29
CA ALA A 149 -12.51 4.84 12.02
C ALA A 149 -13.49 5.26 13.13
N ILE A 150 -13.12 6.26 13.94
CA ILE A 150 -13.96 6.80 15.01
C ILE A 150 -15.23 7.43 14.42
N LEU A 151 -15.09 8.22 13.35
CA LEU A 151 -16.22 8.85 12.67
C LEU A 151 -17.19 7.79 12.14
N ASN A 152 -16.68 6.70 11.56
CA ASN A 152 -17.51 5.58 11.12
C ASN A 152 -18.24 4.92 12.29
N GLU A 153 -17.56 4.65 13.42
CA GLU A 153 -18.16 4.11 14.65
C GLU A 153 -19.29 4.98 15.19
N VAL A 154 -19.05 6.29 15.30
CA VAL A 154 -20.03 7.25 15.78
C VAL A 154 -21.26 7.29 14.87
N VAL A 155 -21.06 7.28 13.55
CA VAL A 155 -22.17 7.40 12.61
C VAL A 155 -23.00 6.12 12.56
N TRP A 156 -22.40 4.93 12.53
CA TRP A 156 -23.20 3.70 12.46
C TRP A 156 -23.90 3.41 13.80
N ARG A 157 -23.25 3.68 14.94
CA ARG A 157 -23.89 3.57 16.27
C ARG A 157 -24.97 4.63 16.44
N GLY A 158 -24.70 5.86 16.00
CA GLY A 158 -25.63 6.97 16.04
C GLY A 158 -26.85 6.74 15.15
N SER A 159 -26.66 6.25 13.92
CA SER A 159 -27.76 5.97 12.98
C SER A 159 -28.64 4.83 13.47
N ASN A 160 -28.07 3.77 14.05
CA ASN A 160 -28.83 2.70 14.68
C ASN A 160 -29.59 3.16 15.93
N ALA A 161 -29.03 4.07 16.73
CA ALA A 161 -29.71 4.64 17.89
C ALA A 161 -30.85 5.60 17.50
N TYR A 162 -30.71 6.32 16.38
CA TYR A 162 -31.69 7.28 15.88
C TYR A 162 -32.89 6.60 15.18
N PHE A 163 -32.66 5.43 14.56
CA PHE A 163 -33.70 4.62 13.90
C PHE A 163 -33.78 3.19 14.48
N PRO A 164 -34.25 3.03 15.74
CA PRO A 164 -34.26 1.74 16.42
C PRO A 164 -35.27 0.74 15.82
N ASN A 165 -36.34 1.23 15.18
CA ASN A 165 -37.41 0.40 14.61
C ASN A 165 -37.30 0.22 13.09
N ASP A 166 -36.32 0.83 12.42
CA ASP A 166 -36.10 0.72 10.97
C ASP A 166 -34.61 0.56 10.61
N PRO A 167 -34.13 -0.69 10.47
CA PRO A 167 -32.74 -0.98 10.12
C PRO A 167 -32.33 -0.49 8.73
N LYS A 168 -33.29 -0.31 7.80
CA LYS A 168 -33.00 0.16 6.44
C LYS A 168 -32.71 1.65 6.46
N ALA A 169 -33.55 2.45 7.11
CA ALA A 169 -33.32 3.88 7.29
C ALA A 169 -31.98 4.19 7.99
N ALA A 170 -31.61 3.41 9.02
CA ALA A 170 -30.31 3.51 9.69
C ALA A 170 -29.12 3.21 8.76
N THR A 171 -29.32 2.30 7.80
CA THR A 171 -28.30 1.91 6.82
C THR A 171 -28.16 2.96 5.73
N ASP A 172 -29.27 3.49 5.22
CA ASP A 172 -29.25 4.53 4.18
C ASP A 172 -28.60 5.82 4.68
N LEU A 173 -28.89 6.24 5.92
CA LEU A 173 -28.21 7.39 6.54
C LEU A 173 -26.70 7.14 6.67
N TRP A 174 -26.30 5.93 7.09
CA TRP A 174 -24.89 5.59 7.21
C TRP A 174 -24.19 5.55 5.85
N VAL A 175 -24.82 4.98 4.81
CA VAL A 175 -24.26 4.97 3.44
C VAL A 175 -24.16 6.39 2.90
N ALA A 176 -25.21 7.21 3.05
CA ALA A 176 -25.21 8.60 2.61
C ALA A 176 -24.09 9.38 3.31
N PHE A 177 -23.99 9.28 4.64
CA PHE A 177 -22.89 9.89 5.38
C PHE A 177 -21.54 9.39 4.90
N LYS A 178 -21.37 8.07 4.72
CA LYS A 178 -20.10 7.51 4.24
C LYS A 178 -19.71 8.13 2.91
N VAL A 179 -20.60 8.12 1.91
CA VAL A 179 -20.30 8.66 0.57
C VAL A 179 -20.04 10.16 0.61
N TRP A 180 -20.92 10.92 1.27
CA TRP A 180 -20.87 12.38 1.29
C TRP A 180 -19.86 12.97 2.27
N ALA A 181 -19.47 12.25 3.33
CA ALA A 181 -18.48 12.73 4.28
C ALA A 181 -17.06 12.29 3.89
N THR A 182 -16.86 11.04 3.45
CA THR A 182 -15.49 10.58 3.13
C THR A 182 -14.87 11.34 1.97
N MET A 183 -15.64 11.66 0.93
CA MET A 183 -15.13 12.40 -0.24
C MET A 183 -14.61 13.80 0.14
N PRO A 184 -15.42 14.72 0.71
CA PRO A 184 -14.94 16.03 1.14
C PRO A 184 -13.85 15.95 2.20
N LEU A 185 -13.97 15.04 3.16
CA LEU A 185 -12.97 14.89 4.22
C LEU A 185 -11.61 14.47 3.66
N THR A 186 -11.60 13.57 2.67
CA THR A 186 -10.38 13.17 1.95
C THR A 186 -9.80 14.32 1.14
N VAL A 187 -10.64 15.13 0.49
CA VAL A 187 -10.19 16.31 -0.26
C VAL A 187 -9.55 17.34 0.66
N ILE A 188 -10.22 17.69 1.77
CA ILE A 188 -9.71 18.63 2.77
C ILE A 188 -8.38 18.13 3.34
N PHE A 189 -8.33 16.85 3.69
CA PHE A 189 -7.11 16.22 4.19
C PHE A 189 -5.98 16.24 3.15
N SER A 190 -6.29 15.93 1.88
CA SER A 190 -5.32 15.96 0.78
C SER A 190 -4.74 17.36 0.60
N ILE A 191 -5.59 18.39 0.59
CA ILE A 191 -5.15 19.80 0.51
C ILE A 191 -4.26 20.15 1.71
N SER A 192 -4.62 19.71 2.92
CA SER A 192 -3.80 19.92 4.11
C SER A 192 -2.41 19.28 3.99
N GLN A 193 -2.29 18.12 3.35
CA GLN A 193 -1.00 17.46 3.13
C GLN A 193 -0.15 18.17 2.07
N VAL A 194 -0.72 18.89 1.10
CA VAL A 194 0.05 19.62 0.07
C VAL A 194 1.04 20.61 0.69
N SER A 195 0.63 21.34 1.74
CA SER A 195 1.52 22.27 2.45
C SER A 195 2.68 21.56 3.14
N LEU A 196 2.44 20.36 3.68
CA LEU A 196 3.49 19.54 4.28
C LEU A 196 4.46 19.03 3.21
N LEU A 197 3.93 18.55 2.08
CA LEU A 197 4.73 18.05 0.96
C LEU A 197 5.63 19.15 0.40
N SER A 198 5.11 20.36 0.16
CA SER A 198 5.90 21.48 -0.36
C SER A 198 6.95 21.95 0.65
N LYS A 199 6.61 21.99 1.94
CA LYS A 199 7.55 22.35 3.00
C LYS A 199 8.71 21.38 3.10
N TYR A 200 8.48 20.07 2.91
CA TYR A 200 9.49 19.02 3.08
C TYR A 200 10.08 18.48 1.77
N ALA A 201 9.72 19.05 0.63
CA ALA A 201 10.37 18.80 -0.65
C ALA A 201 11.88 19.12 -0.56
N PRO A 202 12.74 18.39 -1.31
CA PRO A 202 14.14 18.75 -1.47
C PRO A 202 14.24 20.19 -1.95
N ALA A 203 15.21 20.94 -1.44
CA ALA A 203 15.57 22.22 -2.06
C ALA A 203 15.95 21.93 -3.52
N ASP A 204 15.48 22.76 -4.45
CA ASP A 204 15.84 22.67 -5.86
C ASP A 204 17.35 22.44 -5.96
N GLU A 205 17.75 21.32 -6.58
CA GLU A 205 19.12 21.18 -7.04
C GLU A 205 19.41 22.43 -7.88
N PRO A 206 20.47 23.20 -7.58
CA PRO A 206 20.82 24.35 -8.41
C PRO A 206 20.95 23.82 -9.83
N LYS A 207 20.05 24.31 -10.72
CA LYS A 207 20.05 23.96 -12.13
C LYS A 207 21.49 23.98 -12.60
N HIS A 208 22.02 22.83 -13.00
CA HIS A 208 23.34 22.74 -13.60
C HIS A 208 23.32 23.66 -14.82
N VAL A 209 23.80 24.90 -14.65
CA VAL A 209 24.02 25.81 -15.76
C VAL A 209 25.20 25.20 -16.49
N PRO A 210 25.01 24.63 -17.70
CA PRO A 210 26.15 24.13 -18.45
C PRO A 210 27.13 25.30 -18.63
N PRO A 211 28.45 25.06 -18.47
CA PRO A 211 29.43 26.12 -18.60
C PRO A 211 29.23 26.78 -19.96
N ILE A 212 29.02 28.10 -19.94
CA ILE A 212 29.00 28.90 -21.16
C ILE A 212 30.40 28.74 -21.75
N VAL A 213 30.52 27.93 -22.80
CA VAL A 213 31.73 27.85 -23.59
C VAL A 213 31.83 29.21 -24.28
N VAL A 214 32.60 30.12 -23.69
CA VAL A 214 33.01 31.33 -24.36
C VAL A 214 34.07 30.88 -25.37
N GLU A 215 33.66 30.66 -26.61
CA GLU A 215 34.60 30.59 -27.74
C GLU A 215 35.31 31.95 -27.80
N SER A 216 36.58 31.95 -27.42
CA SER A 216 37.51 33.09 -27.51
C SER A 216 38.28 33.06 -28.81
#